data_AF-A0A9D9WW94-F1
#
_entry.id   AF-A0A9D9WW94-F1
#
_cell.length_a   1.000
_cell.length_b   1.000
_cell.length_c   1.000
_cell.angle_alpha   90.00
_cell.angle_beta   90.00
_cell.angle_gamma   90.00
#
_symmetry.space_group_name_H-M   'P 1'
#
loop_
_entity.id
_entity.type
_entity.pdbx_description
1 polymer ?
#
loop_
_entity_poly.entity_id
_entity_poly.type
_entity_poly.pdbx_seq_one_letter_code
_entity_poly.pdbx_strand_id
1 'polypeptide(L)'
;MALDKALLGRLLQLNEPWTVRDFRFDPDARRLDAWIGVEAPRGWFGRMRRLPAEGPERVWRHIDLAGWRCHVHVQAPLGADLSALPWAGMADMPFSQALSKQVFSLFNEGVPLNGICTITGIPLQELWKFKFSLDQGRTAMADPARPAIAPDAGATDAPAEADSGDIPDVSDPVWLKLIEGQVDLDIRALSLKLLMTRLRSQLEVITDDEVRMLKLRELHRYFVKNARMLGHELSQLRTY
;
A
#
# COMPACT_ATOMS: atom_id res chain seq x y z
N MET A 1 25.28 -17.45 -16.46
CA MET A 1 24.01 -18.14 -16.13
C MET A 1 22.92 -17.44 -16.92
N ALA A 2 22.33 -18.12 -17.92
CA ALA A 2 21.29 -17.51 -18.74
C ALA A 2 19.98 -17.44 -17.94
N LEU A 3 19.23 -16.35 -18.07
CA LEU A 3 17.88 -16.26 -17.50
C LEU A 3 16.99 -17.28 -18.21
N ASP A 4 16.37 -18.18 -17.45
CA ASP A 4 15.39 -19.15 -17.95
C ASP A 4 14.05 -19.03 -17.23
N LYS A 5 13.02 -19.71 -17.74
CA LYS A 5 11.65 -19.65 -17.23
C LYS A 5 11.54 -20.17 -15.79
N ALA A 6 12.32 -21.19 -15.45
CA ALA A 6 12.29 -21.81 -14.13
C ALA A 6 12.91 -20.90 -13.06
N LEU A 7 14.05 -20.27 -13.36
CA LEU A 7 14.68 -19.28 -12.50
C LEU A 7 13.77 -18.07 -12.32
N LEU A 8 13.19 -17.55 -13.41
CA LEU A 8 12.27 -16.42 -13.34
C LEU A 8 11.02 -16.73 -12.51
N GLY A 9 10.47 -17.95 -12.64
CA GLY A 9 9.37 -18.42 -11.79
C GLY A 9 9.73 -18.44 -10.31
N ARG A 10 10.94 -18.87 -9.95
CA ARG A 10 11.42 -18.84 -8.55
C ARG A 10 11.61 -17.42 -8.04
N LEU A 11 12.17 -16.52 -8.86
CA LEU A 11 12.36 -15.10 -8.50
C LEU A 11 11.03 -14.39 -8.24
N LEU A 12 10.01 -14.70 -9.04
CA LEU A 12 8.64 -14.21 -8.87
C LEU A 12 7.85 -14.95 -7.78
N GLN A 13 8.46 -15.95 -7.13
CA GLN A 13 7.84 -16.80 -6.10
C GLN A 13 6.54 -17.44 -6.62
N LEU A 14 6.55 -17.93 -7.85
CA LEU A 14 5.42 -18.65 -8.42
C LEU A 14 5.30 -20.01 -7.75
N ASN A 15 4.10 -20.30 -7.26
CA ASN A 15 3.73 -21.61 -6.74
C ASN A 15 2.85 -22.32 -7.77
N GLU A 16 2.88 -23.65 -7.75
CA GLU A 16 1.95 -24.45 -8.53
C GLU A 16 0.50 -23.97 -8.27
N PRO A 17 -0.34 -23.90 -9.31
CA PRO A 17 -0.13 -24.39 -10.67
C PRO A 17 0.42 -23.32 -11.64
N TRP A 18 0.95 -22.20 -11.14
CA TRP A 18 1.37 -21.05 -11.95
C TRP A 18 2.82 -21.18 -12.41
N THR A 19 3.06 -20.99 -13.69
CA THR A 19 4.40 -21.02 -14.28
C THR A 19 4.60 -19.88 -15.27
N VAL A 20 5.87 -19.53 -15.49
CA VAL A 20 6.26 -18.58 -16.55
C VAL A 20 6.10 -19.30 -17.89
N ARG A 21 5.09 -18.91 -18.67
CA ARG A 21 4.85 -19.41 -20.03
C ARG A 21 5.84 -18.82 -21.01
N ASP A 22 6.12 -17.53 -20.90
CA ASP A 22 7.08 -16.85 -21.73
C ASP A 22 7.68 -15.63 -21.03
N PHE A 23 8.80 -15.13 -21.52
CA PHE A 23 9.35 -13.87 -21.06
C PHE A 23 10.08 -13.14 -22.18
N ARG A 24 10.05 -11.81 -22.11
CA ARG A 24 10.74 -10.91 -23.03
C ARG A 24 11.64 -9.99 -22.23
N PHE A 25 12.88 -9.92 -22.66
CA PHE A 25 13.88 -9.05 -22.09
C PHE A 25 14.25 -8.00 -23.12
N ASP A 26 14.10 -6.73 -22.74
CA ASP A 26 14.45 -5.58 -23.57
C ASP A 26 15.59 -4.81 -22.89
N PRO A 27 16.85 -5.02 -23.36
CA PRO A 27 18.05 -4.37 -22.83
C PRO A 27 17.97 -2.85 -22.83
N ASP A 28 17.48 -2.27 -23.92
CA ASP A 28 17.51 -0.83 -24.17
C ASP A 28 16.47 -0.11 -23.31
N ALA A 29 15.27 -0.69 -23.19
CA ALA A 29 14.21 -0.13 -22.35
C ALA A 29 14.39 -0.43 -20.85
N ARG A 30 15.35 -1.30 -20.49
CA ARG A 30 15.53 -1.85 -19.14
C ARG A 30 14.25 -2.51 -18.61
N ARG A 31 13.59 -3.30 -19.46
CA ARG A 31 12.28 -3.88 -19.21
C ARG A 31 12.29 -5.40 -19.31
N LEU A 32 11.64 -6.04 -18.34
CA LEU A 32 11.38 -7.48 -18.33
C LEU A 32 9.87 -7.68 -18.30
N ASP A 33 9.33 -8.33 -19.32
CA ASP A 33 7.93 -8.76 -19.36
C ASP A 33 7.88 -10.28 -19.14
N ALA A 34 7.11 -10.74 -18.16
CA ALA A 34 6.92 -12.15 -17.85
C ALA A 34 5.45 -12.54 -18.03
N TRP A 35 5.17 -13.50 -18.90
CA TRP A 35 3.83 -14.05 -19.10
C TRP A 35 3.63 -15.26 -18.19
N ILE A 36 2.69 -15.13 -17.26
CA ILE A 36 2.35 -16.15 -16.28
C ILE A 36 1.00 -16.76 -16.67
N GLY A 37 0.92 -18.08 -16.56
CA GLY A 37 -0.35 -18.78 -16.67
C GLY A 37 -0.29 -20.13 -15.98
N VAL A 38 -1.41 -20.83 -16.03
CA VAL A 38 -1.50 -22.19 -15.50
C VAL A 38 -0.93 -23.15 -16.52
N GLU A 39 0.03 -23.99 -16.13
CA GLU A 39 0.48 -25.10 -16.97
C GLU A 39 -0.55 -26.22 -16.90
N ALA A 40 -1.00 -26.72 -18.06
CA ALA A 40 -1.95 -27.82 -18.08
C ALA A 40 -1.28 -29.06 -17.46
N PRO A 41 -1.91 -29.73 -16.46
CA PRO A 41 -1.34 -30.94 -15.92
C PRO A 41 -1.22 -31.97 -17.04
N ARG A 42 0.01 -32.44 -17.29
CA ARG A 42 0.26 -33.58 -18.17
C ARG A 42 -0.42 -34.80 -17.55
N GLY A 43 -1.50 -35.27 -18.18
CA GLY A 43 -2.19 -36.46 -17.70
C GLY A 43 -1.27 -37.68 -17.76
N TRP A 44 -1.32 -38.53 -16.73
CA TRP A 44 -0.54 -39.77 -16.57
C TRP A 44 -0.68 -40.77 -17.75
N PHE A 45 -1.62 -40.55 -18.69
CA PHE A 45 -1.80 -41.38 -19.89
C PHE A 45 -2.08 -40.54 -21.14
N GLY A 46 -1.27 -39.52 -21.43
CA GLY A 46 -1.33 -38.78 -22.70
C GLY A 46 -2.65 -38.03 -23.00
N ARG A 47 -3.63 -38.09 -22.09
CA ARG A 47 -4.86 -37.31 -22.18
C ARG A 47 -4.56 -35.90 -21.70
N MET A 48 -4.36 -35.01 -22.67
CA MET A 48 -4.33 -33.57 -22.46
C MET A 48 -5.66 -33.15 -21.81
N ARG A 49 -5.62 -32.72 -20.55
CA ARG A 49 -6.81 -32.15 -19.88
C ARG A 49 -7.11 -30.81 -20.55
N ARG A 50 -8.36 -30.56 -20.98
CA ARG A 50 -8.74 -29.26 -21.57
C ARG A 50 -8.34 -28.14 -20.62
N LEU A 51 -7.60 -27.15 -21.12
CA LEU A 51 -7.36 -25.93 -20.35
C LEU A 51 -8.70 -25.25 -20.06
N PRO A 52 -8.90 -24.73 -18.84
CA PRO A 52 -10.02 -23.84 -18.55
C PRO A 52 -10.05 -22.66 -19.53
N ALA A 53 -11.23 -22.13 -19.80
CA ALA A 53 -11.35 -20.89 -20.55
C ALA A 53 -10.61 -19.75 -19.82
N GLU A 54 -9.70 -19.09 -20.54
CA GLU A 54 -8.86 -18.03 -20.00
C GLU A 54 -9.60 -16.68 -20.07
N GLY A 55 -9.43 -15.86 -19.04
CA GLY A 55 -9.97 -14.50 -18.99
C GLY A 55 -9.13 -13.50 -19.79
N PRO A 56 -9.50 -12.21 -19.74
CA PRO A 56 -8.70 -11.15 -20.37
C PRO A 56 -7.30 -11.07 -19.76
N GLU A 57 -6.32 -10.70 -20.58
CA GLU A 57 -4.96 -10.44 -20.11
C GLU A 57 -4.95 -9.26 -19.15
N ARG A 58 -4.25 -9.44 -18.02
CA ARG A 58 -4.02 -8.40 -17.02
C ARG A 58 -2.53 -8.15 -16.90
N VAL A 59 -2.16 -6.89 -16.75
CA VAL A 59 -0.75 -6.47 -16.69
C VAL A 59 -0.51 -5.67 -15.42
N TRP A 60 0.48 -6.08 -14.66
CA TRP A 60 0.89 -5.39 -13.43
C TRP A 60 2.38 -5.10 -13.43
N ARG A 61 2.75 -3.92 -12.94
CA ARG A 61 4.14 -3.65 -12.56
C ARG A 61 4.47 -4.41 -11.27
N HIS A 62 5.59 -5.10 -11.29
CA HIS A 62 6.12 -5.84 -10.15
C HIS A 62 7.39 -5.18 -9.60
N ILE A 63 7.89 -5.69 -8.48
CA ILE A 63 9.18 -5.27 -7.93
C ILE A 63 10.26 -5.50 -8.99
N ASP A 64 11.14 -4.51 -9.15
CA ASP A 64 12.22 -4.58 -10.12
C ASP A 64 13.14 -5.79 -9.82
N LEU A 65 13.47 -6.55 -10.86
CA LEU A 65 14.35 -7.71 -10.75
C LEU A 65 15.72 -7.36 -11.29
N ALA A 66 16.76 -7.40 -10.46
CA ALA A 66 18.15 -7.06 -10.84
C ALA A 66 18.29 -5.70 -11.56
N GLY A 67 17.48 -4.71 -11.16
CA GLY A 67 17.47 -3.37 -11.77
C GLY A 67 16.70 -3.26 -13.09
N TRP A 68 15.92 -4.28 -13.46
CA TRP A 68 15.02 -4.29 -14.62
C TRP A 68 13.58 -4.07 -14.17
N ARG A 69 12.88 -3.17 -14.87
CA ARG A 69 11.46 -2.89 -14.60
C ARG A 69 10.63 -4.11 -15.00
N CYS A 70 10.15 -4.82 -13.99
CA CYS A 70 9.45 -6.09 -14.16
C CYS A 70 7.95 -5.85 -14.35
N HIS A 71 7.37 -6.43 -15.40
CA HIS A 71 5.94 -6.45 -15.67
C HIS A 71 5.47 -7.89 -15.76
N VAL A 72 4.36 -8.17 -15.10
CA VAL A 72 3.74 -9.49 -15.02
C VAL A 72 2.45 -9.45 -15.82
N HIS A 73 2.39 -10.26 -16.88
CA HIS A 73 1.24 -10.44 -17.76
C HIS A 73 0.55 -11.74 -17.42
N VAL A 74 -0.74 -11.71 -17.14
CA VAL A 74 -1.46 -12.87 -16.61
C VAL A 74 -2.76 -13.09 -17.36
N GLN A 75 -2.92 -14.29 -17.89
CA GLN A 75 -4.17 -14.80 -18.42
C GLN A 75 -4.66 -15.92 -17.49
N ALA A 76 -5.43 -15.51 -16.48
CA ALA A 76 -5.92 -16.43 -15.47
C ALA A 76 -7.16 -17.18 -15.99
N PRO A 77 -7.32 -18.47 -15.63
CA PRO A 77 -8.59 -19.16 -15.78
C PRO A 77 -9.76 -18.36 -15.20
N LEU A 78 -10.92 -18.41 -15.86
CA LEU A 78 -12.15 -17.81 -15.32
C LEU A 78 -12.44 -18.37 -13.92
N GLY A 79 -12.60 -17.46 -12.95
CA GLY A 79 -12.86 -17.81 -11.54
C GLY A 79 -11.63 -18.17 -10.71
N ALA A 80 -10.41 -18.09 -11.26
CA ALA A 80 -9.20 -18.24 -10.46
C ALA A 80 -9.04 -17.07 -9.47
N ASP A 81 -8.79 -17.40 -8.21
CA ASP A 81 -8.47 -16.40 -7.19
C ASP A 81 -6.98 -16.03 -7.27
N LEU A 82 -6.73 -14.75 -7.52
CA LEU A 82 -5.39 -14.16 -7.59
C LEU A 82 -5.08 -13.29 -6.38
N SER A 83 -6.06 -13.03 -5.51
CA SER A 83 -5.97 -12.01 -4.46
C SER A 83 -4.85 -12.28 -3.45
N ALA A 84 -4.58 -13.55 -3.17
CA ALA A 84 -3.55 -14.01 -2.24
C ALA A 84 -2.14 -14.11 -2.86
N LEU A 85 -2.01 -13.98 -4.18
CA LEU A 85 -0.73 -14.21 -4.88
C LEU A 85 0.11 -12.92 -4.89
N PRO A 86 1.33 -12.91 -4.31
CA PRO A 86 2.13 -11.68 -4.19
C PRO A 86 2.48 -11.03 -5.53
N TRP A 87 2.66 -11.84 -6.58
CA TRP A 87 3.00 -11.39 -7.92
C TRP A 87 1.79 -10.91 -8.74
N ALA A 88 0.56 -11.24 -8.32
CA ALA A 88 -0.66 -10.78 -8.97
C ALA A 88 -1.13 -9.45 -8.34
N GLY A 89 -1.90 -8.67 -9.09
CA GLY A 89 -2.53 -7.43 -8.60
C GLY A 89 -4.05 -7.50 -8.68
N MET A 90 -4.71 -6.44 -8.22
CA MET A 90 -6.14 -6.25 -8.48
C MET A 90 -6.37 -5.81 -9.92
N ALA A 91 -7.51 -6.17 -10.50
CA ALA A 91 -7.79 -5.94 -11.93
C ALA A 91 -7.70 -4.45 -12.33
N ASP A 92 -8.15 -3.54 -11.46
CA ASP A 92 -8.17 -2.09 -11.74
C ASP A 92 -6.94 -1.35 -11.22
N MET A 93 -5.93 -2.08 -10.74
CA MET A 93 -4.73 -1.51 -10.15
C MET A 93 -3.51 -1.75 -11.03
N PRO A 94 -2.57 -0.79 -11.13
CA PRO A 94 -1.41 -0.92 -12.00
C PRO A 94 -0.32 -1.83 -11.43
N PHE A 95 -0.38 -2.18 -10.14
CA PHE A 95 0.71 -2.82 -9.42
C PHE A 95 0.32 -4.21 -8.89
N SER A 96 1.32 -5.09 -8.83
CA SER A 96 1.21 -6.35 -8.09
C SER A 96 1.06 -6.09 -6.59
N GLN A 97 0.58 -7.09 -5.85
CA GLN A 97 0.42 -7.04 -4.40
C GLN A 97 1.76 -6.81 -3.68
N ALA A 98 2.85 -7.43 -4.14
CA ALA A 98 4.18 -7.25 -3.55
C ALA A 98 4.68 -5.81 -3.68
N LEU A 99 4.55 -5.20 -4.87
CA LEU A 99 4.93 -3.81 -5.09
C LEU A 99 4.01 -2.86 -4.31
N SER A 100 2.70 -3.15 -4.28
CA SER A 100 1.71 -2.39 -3.49
C SER A 100 2.08 -2.38 -2.01
N LYS A 101 2.46 -3.55 -1.46
CA LYS A 101 2.91 -3.71 -0.07
C LYS A 101 4.17 -2.88 0.22
N GLN A 102 5.16 -2.93 -0.66
CA GLN A 102 6.37 -2.14 -0.52
C GLN A 102 6.08 -0.63 -0.53
N VAL A 103 5.30 -0.16 -1.50
CA VAL A 103 4.91 1.25 -1.62
C VAL A 103 4.13 1.71 -0.37
N PHE A 104 3.22 0.88 0.13
CA PHE A 104 2.47 1.16 1.34
C PHE A 104 3.35 1.20 2.59
N SER A 105 4.35 0.32 2.72
CA SER A 105 5.34 0.40 3.82
C SER A 105 6.07 1.74 3.80
N LEU A 106 6.52 2.18 2.63
CA LEU A 106 7.20 3.47 2.47
C LEU A 106 6.30 4.65 2.84
N PHE A 107 5.01 4.58 2.49
CA PHE A 107 4.03 5.57 2.95
C PHE A 107 3.88 5.58 4.48
N ASN A 108 3.80 4.41 5.11
CA ASN A 108 3.70 4.29 6.57
C ASN A 108 4.95 4.76 7.31
N GLU A 109 6.11 4.61 6.68
CA GLU A 109 7.40 5.12 7.14
C GLU A 109 7.53 6.65 6.96
N GLY A 110 6.58 7.30 6.29
CA GLY A 110 6.56 8.75 6.08
C GLY A 110 7.47 9.23 4.94
N VAL A 111 7.88 8.33 4.04
CA VAL A 111 8.69 8.69 2.88
C VAL A 111 7.88 9.60 1.94
N PRO A 112 8.41 10.75 1.51
CA PRO A 112 7.68 11.65 0.60
C PRO A 112 7.50 10.99 -0.78
N LEU A 113 6.45 11.38 -1.50
CA LEU A 113 6.11 10.83 -2.83
C LEU A 113 7.30 10.79 -3.80
N ASN A 114 8.06 11.88 -3.88
CA ASN A 114 9.25 11.94 -4.75
C ASN A 114 10.34 10.93 -4.33
N GLY A 115 10.49 10.68 -3.03
CA GLY A 115 11.40 9.65 -2.51
C GLY A 115 10.94 8.25 -2.91
N ILE A 116 9.64 7.97 -2.81
CA ILE A 116 9.06 6.70 -3.25
C ILE A 116 9.25 6.50 -4.75
N CYS A 117 8.99 7.52 -5.57
CA CYS A 117 9.26 7.47 -7.03
C CYS A 117 10.73 7.16 -7.32
N THR A 118 11.66 7.72 -6.54
CA THR A 118 13.10 7.48 -6.71
C THR A 118 13.50 6.06 -6.33
N ILE A 119 12.98 5.54 -5.22
CA ILE A 119 13.28 4.18 -4.72
C ILE A 119 12.70 3.10 -5.62
N THR A 120 11.46 3.30 -6.07
CA THR A 120 10.69 2.29 -6.82
C THR A 120 10.74 2.45 -8.33
N GLY A 121 11.22 3.61 -8.81
CA GLY A 121 11.18 3.98 -10.23
C GLY A 121 9.76 4.12 -10.79
N ILE A 122 8.74 4.30 -9.95
CA ILE A 122 7.34 4.48 -10.37
C ILE A 122 7.14 5.92 -10.85
N PRO A 123 6.50 6.14 -12.01
CA PRO A 123 6.12 7.48 -12.45
C PRO A 123 5.18 8.15 -11.45
N LEU A 124 5.38 9.45 -11.20
CA LEU A 124 4.60 10.21 -10.22
C LEU A 124 3.08 10.07 -10.44
N GLN A 125 2.61 10.07 -11.69
CA GLN A 125 1.19 9.92 -12.01
C GLN A 125 0.60 8.56 -11.57
N GLU A 126 1.34 7.47 -11.76
CA GLU A 126 0.91 6.14 -11.34
C GLU A 126 0.89 6.02 -9.82
N LEU A 127 1.90 6.57 -9.15
CA LEU A 127 1.97 6.58 -7.70
C LEU A 127 0.81 7.38 -7.08
N TRP A 128 0.43 8.51 -7.68
CA TRP A 128 -0.73 9.29 -7.25
C TRP A 128 -2.05 8.55 -7.44
N LYS A 129 -2.27 7.93 -8.60
CA LYS A 129 -3.46 7.11 -8.85
C LYS A 129 -3.59 5.99 -7.83
N PHE A 130 -2.47 5.31 -7.54
CA PHE A 130 -2.40 4.28 -6.53
C PHE A 130 -2.72 4.81 -5.13
N LYS A 131 -2.07 5.90 -4.72
CA LYS A 131 -2.31 6.56 -3.42
C LYS A 131 -3.77 7.00 -3.27
N PHE A 132 -4.37 7.55 -4.31
CA PHE A 132 -5.77 7.97 -4.30
C PHE A 132 -6.72 6.78 -4.13
N SER A 133 -6.47 5.65 -4.83
CA SER A 133 -7.25 4.42 -4.65
C SER A 133 -7.12 3.85 -3.22
N LEU A 134 -5.93 3.95 -2.60
CA LEU A 134 -5.71 3.62 -1.19
C LEU A 134 -6.52 4.50 -0.24
N ASP A 135 -6.46 5.82 -0.42
CA ASP A 135 -7.16 6.77 0.44
C ASP A 135 -8.70 6.62 0.33
N GLN A 136 -9.21 6.10 -0.79
CA GLN A 136 -10.64 5.79 -0.98
C GLN A 136 -11.06 4.40 -0.48
N GLY A 137 -10.16 3.64 0.14
CA GLY A 137 -10.47 2.29 0.64
C GLY A 137 -10.73 1.26 -0.46
N ARG A 138 -10.43 1.57 -1.72
CA ARG A 138 -10.61 0.64 -2.86
C ARG A 138 -9.55 -0.47 -2.89
N THR A 139 -8.52 -0.33 -2.06
CA THR A 139 -7.44 -1.31 -1.90
C THR A 139 -7.41 -1.75 -0.44
N ALA A 140 -8.25 -2.70 -0.07
CA ALA A 140 -8.10 -3.39 1.22
C ALA A 140 -6.82 -4.23 1.15
N MET A 141 -5.68 -3.66 1.55
CA MET A 141 -4.47 -4.44 1.77
C MET A 141 -4.67 -5.26 3.04
N ALA A 142 -5.22 -6.46 2.88
CA ALA A 142 -5.24 -7.44 3.94
C ALA A 142 -3.78 -7.77 4.29
N ASP A 143 -3.41 -7.52 5.54
CA ASP A 143 -2.14 -7.95 6.10
C ASP A 143 -2.29 -9.44 6.47
N PRO A 144 -1.68 -10.38 5.74
CA PRO A 144 -1.83 -11.81 6.03
C PRO A 144 -1.12 -12.21 7.34
N ALA A 145 -0.37 -11.29 7.97
CA ALA A 145 0.37 -11.55 9.20
C ALA A 145 -0.45 -11.35 10.49
N ARG A 146 -1.73 -10.93 10.41
CA ARG A 146 -2.61 -10.90 11.58
C ARG A 146 -3.49 -12.15 11.57
N PRO A 147 -3.19 -13.20 12.37
CA PRO A 147 -4.14 -14.29 12.53
C PRO A 147 -5.46 -13.67 13.03
N ALA A 148 -6.54 -13.98 12.32
CA ALA A 148 -7.89 -13.68 12.76
C ALA A 148 -8.15 -14.50 14.03
N ILE A 149 -7.89 -13.90 15.18
CA ILE A 149 -8.31 -14.45 16.46
C ILE A 149 -9.83 -14.32 16.47
N ALA A 150 -10.52 -15.45 16.28
CA ALA A 150 -11.94 -15.54 16.55
C ALA A 150 -12.15 -15.21 18.04
N PRO A 151 -13.17 -14.40 18.40
CA PRO A 151 -13.44 -14.10 19.79
C PRO A 151 -13.99 -15.36 20.46
N ASP A 152 -13.17 -16.01 21.26
CA ASP A 152 -13.61 -17.01 22.22
C ASP A 152 -14.30 -16.29 23.38
N ALA A 153 -15.53 -16.69 23.65
CA ALA A 153 -16.36 -16.11 24.69
C ALA A 153 -15.95 -16.74 26.03
N GLY A 154 -15.21 -16.00 26.86
CA GLY A 154 -14.81 -16.51 28.17
C GLY A 154 -14.02 -15.55 29.05
N ALA A 155 -14.74 -14.67 29.74
CA ALA A 155 -14.51 -14.21 31.11
C ALA A 155 -13.14 -13.63 31.56
N THR A 156 -13.23 -12.33 31.89
CA THR A 156 -12.66 -11.59 33.04
C THR A 156 -11.22 -11.06 33.04
N ASP A 157 -11.16 -9.77 33.38
CA ASP A 157 -10.05 -8.88 33.75
C ASP A 157 -9.05 -8.44 32.67
N ALA A 158 -9.48 -7.44 31.89
CA ALA A 158 -8.60 -6.56 31.14
C ALA A 158 -8.16 -5.35 32.01
N PRO A 159 -6.86 -5.01 32.05
CA PRO A 159 -6.40 -3.67 32.37
C PRO A 159 -6.70 -2.74 31.19
N ALA A 160 -7.32 -1.59 31.47
CA ALA A 160 -7.83 -0.59 30.54
C ALA A 160 -6.96 -0.36 29.28
N GLU A 161 -7.56 -0.66 28.12
CA GLU A 161 -7.11 -0.17 26.82
C GLU A 161 -7.29 1.35 26.78
N ALA A 162 -6.22 2.10 26.50
CA ALA A 162 -6.32 3.53 26.26
C ALA A 162 -7.07 3.77 24.94
N ASP A 163 -8.27 4.34 25.07
CA ASP A 163 -9.24 4.63 24.03
C ASP A 163 -8.64 5.32 22.78
N SER A 164 -8.77 4.65 21.64
CA SER A 164 -8.71 5.28 20.31
C SER A 164 -9.99 6.09 19.97
N GLY A 165 -10.98 6.11 20.87
CA GLY A 165 -12.23 6.90 20.73
C GLY A 165 -12.09 8.39 21.02
N ASP A 166 -10.87 8.85 21.35
CA ASP A 166 -10.62 10.15 21.98
C ASP A 166 -9.96 11.21 21.05
N ILE A 167 -9.91 10.94 19.74
CA ILE A 167 -9.26 11.80 18.73
C ILE A 167 -10.30 12.19 17.66
N PRO A 168 -10.49 13.50 17.37
CA PRO A 168 -11.41 13.96 16.32
C PRO A 168 -11.05 13.40 14.94
N ASP A 169 -12.05 13.11 14.10
CA ASP A 169 -11.82 12.62 12.74
C ASP A 169 -10.97 13.59 11.91
N VAL A 170 -10.27 13.09 10.89
CA VAL A 170 -9.42 13.91 10.02
C VAL A 170 -10.20 15.03 9.32
N SER A 171 -11.48 14.81 9.05
CA SER A 171 -12.35 15.76 8.37
C SER A 171 -12.83 16.89 9.29
N ASP A 172 -12.52 16.82 10.59
CA ASP A 172 -12.94 17.82 11.57
C ASP A 172 -12.23 19.17 11.33
N PRO A 173 -12.96 20.29 11.26
CA PRO A 173 -12.37 21.61 11.07
C PRO A 173 -11.41 22.02 12.20
N VAL A 174 -11.45 21.37 13.36
CA VAL A 174 -10.52 21.62 14.48
C VAL A 174 -9.06 21.53 14.03
N TRP A 175 -8.73 20.60 13.12
CA TRP A 175 -7.37 20.44 12.61
C TRP A 175 -6.91 21.64 11.79
N LEU A 176 -7.81 22.21 10.98
CA LEU A 176 -7.51 23.40 10.18
C LEU A 176 -7.34 24.61 11.10
N LYS A 177 -8.28 24.82 12.02
CA LYS A 177 -8.24 25.91 13.01
C LYS A 177 -6.98 25.85 13.88
N LEU A 178 -6.56 24.64 14.25
CA LEU A 178 -5.35 24.40 15.01
C LEU A 178 -4.09 24.82 14.24
N ILE A 179 -4.00 24.45 12.96
CA ILE A 179 -2.87 24.88 12.12
C ILE A 179 -2.92 26.38 11.88
N GLU A 180 -4.07 26.97 11.60
CA GLU A 180 -4.21 28.41 11.37
C GLU A 180 -3.96 29.24 12.64
N GLY A 181 -3.80 28.60 13.81
CA GLY A 181 -3.54 29.27 15.08
C GLY A 181 -4.78 29.90 15.70
N GLN A 182 -5.97 29.53 15.23
CA GLN A 182 -7.25 29.94 15.82
C GLN A 182 -7.55 29.17 17.11
N VAL A 183 -6.94 27.98 17.27
CA VAL A 183 -6.93 27.21 18.51
C VAL A 183 -5.55 27.34 19.13
N ASP A 184 -5.49 27.87 20.35
CA ASP A 184 -4.26 27.98 21.13
C ASP A 184 -4.16 26.77 22.07
N LEU A 185 -3.16 25.92 21.84
CA LEU A 185 -2.88 24.76 22.67
C LEU A 185 -1.62 25.02 23.49
N ASP A 186 -1.65 24.69 24.79
CA ASP A 186 -0.42 24.57 25.59
C ASP A 186 0.30 23.28 25.20
N ILE A 187 1.09 23.37 24.14
CA ILE A 187 1.88 22.26 23.63
C ILE A 187 3.06 22.03 24.57
N ARG A 188 3.16 20.85 25.17
CA ARG A 188 4.29 20.45 26.02
C ARG A 188 5.31 19.64 25.24
N ALA A 189 4.85 18.89 24.24
CA ALA A 189 5.72 18.13 23.35
C ALA A 189 6.47 19.04 22.35
N LEU A 190 7.80 19.14 22.51
CA LEU A 190 8.67 19.88 21.58
C LEU A 190 8.55 19.37 20.14
N SER A 191 8.40 18.06 19.97
CA SER A 191 8.19 17.41 18.66
C SER A 191 6.91 17.86 17.97
N LEU A 192 5.82 18.06 18.73
CA LEU A 192 4.57 18.61 18.20
C LEU A 192 4.74 20.09 17.82
N LYS A 193 5.45 20.89 18.64
CA LYS A 193 5.76 22.29 18.30
C LYS A 193 6.50 22.39 16.97
N LEU A 194 7.57 21.62 16.79
CA LEU A 194 8.37 21.64 15.55
C LEU A 194 7.55 21.19 14.33
N LEU A 195 6.72 20.16 14.48
CA LEU A 195 5.82 19.72 13.43
C LEU A 195 4.82 20.83 13.06
N MET A 196 4.18 21.46 14.05
CA MET A 196 3.23 22.54 13.82
C MET A 196 3.87 23.76 13.15
N THR A 197 5.05 24.19 13.59
CA THR A 197 5.79 25.29 12.96
C THR A 197 6.09 24.98 11.49
N ARG A 198 6.52 23.75 11.19
CA ARG A 198 6.77 23.31 9.81
C ARG A 198 5.50 23.28 8.98
N LEU A 199 4.40 22.72 9.50
CA LEU A 199 3.14 22.61 8.76
C LEU A 199 2.53 23.98 8.48
N ARG A 200 2.59 24.90 9.45
CA ARG A 200 2.15 26.31 9.28
C ARG A 200 2.89 27.00 8.16
N SER A 201 4.23 26.98 8.19
CA SER A 201 5.06 27.57 7.14
C SER A 201 4.78 26.99 5.75
N GLN A 202 4.51 25.68 5.66
CA GLN A 202 4.18 25.05 4.38
C GLN A 202 2.79 25.48 3.88
N LEU A 203 1.81 25.60 4.76
CA LEU A 203 0.44 25.97 4.41
C LEU A 203 0.24 27.45 4.06
N GLU A 204 1.14 28.32 4.52
CA GLU A 204 1.21 29.72 4.06
C GLU A 204 1.55 29.84 2.57
N VAL A 205 2.37 28.92 2.04
CA VAL A 205 2.82 28.94 0.65
C VAL A 205 1.91 28.09 -0.27
N ILE A 206 1.24 27.09 0.29
CA ILE A 206 0.40 26.13 -0.46
C ILE A 206 -1.04 26.66 -0.55
N THR A 207 -1.47 26.94 -1.79
CA THR A 207 -2.84 27.35 -2.13
C THR A 207 -3.75 26.19 -2.59
N ASP A 208 -3.19 25.01 -2.84
CA ASP A 208 -3.91 23.83 -3.33
C ASP A 208 -4.57 23.05 -2.18
N ASP A 209 -5.90 23.01 -2.18
CA ASP A 209 -6.72 22.38 -1.13
C ASP A 209 -6.46 20.87 -0.97
N GLU A 210 -6.08 20.15 -2.04
CA GLU A 210 -5.73 18.73 -1.93
C GLU A 210 -4.43 18.55 -1.15
N VAL A 211 -3.46 19.42 -1.38
CA VAL A 211 -2.19 19.42 -0.66
C VAL A 211 -2.39 19.86 0.78
N ARG A 212 -3.34 20.78 1.05
CA ARG A 212 -3.73 21.14 2.42
C ARG A 212 -4.31 19.97 3.19
N MET A 213 -5.22 19.21 2.57
CA MET A 213 -5.81 18.01 3.17
C MET A 213 -4.75 16.96 3.51
N LEU A 214 -3.70 16.82 2.70
CA LEU A 214 -2.57 15.93 3.02
C LEU A 214 -1.80 16.36 4.26
N LYS A 215 -1.67 17.68 4.50
CA LYS A 215 -1.00 18.23 5.68
C LYS A 215 -1.83 18.05 6.95
N LEU A 216 -3.15 18.18 6.84
CA LEU A 216 -4.07 17.87 7.94
C LEU A 216 -4.03 16.38 8.31
N ARG A 217 -4.01 15.49 7.30
CA ARG A 217 -3.80 14.04 7.50
C ARG A 217 -2.48 13.72 8.20
N GLU A 218 -1.41 14.42 7.86
CA GLU A 218 -0.09 14.28 8.49
C GLU A 218 -0.17 14.63 9.99
N LEU A 219 -0.83 15.74 10.32
CA LEU A 219 -1.05 16.18 11.70
C LEU A 219 -1.91 15.18 12.49
N HIS A 220 -3.08 14.81 11.96
CA HIS A 220 -3.96 13.85 12.62
C HIS A 220 -3.25 12.51 12.88
N ARG A 221 -2.51 11.98 11.90
CA ARG A 221 -1.74 10.74 12.07
C ARG A 221 -0.71 10.86 13.20
N TYR A 222 -0.08 12.01 13.35
CA TYR A 222 0.87 12.25 14.43
C TYR A 222 0.18 12.17 15.81
N PHE A 223 -1.02 12.73 15.94
CA PHE A 223 -1.83 12.62 17.16
C PHE A 223 -2.25 11.18 17.45
N VAL A 224 -2.73 10.43 16.46
CA VAL A 224 -3.08 9.01 16.62
C VAL A 224 -1.88 8.17 17.08
N LYS A 225 -0.73 8.36 16.43
CA LYS A 225 0.49 7.60 16.75
C LYS A 225 1.04 7.90 18.15
N ASN A 226 0.89 9.14 18.61
CA ASN A 226 1.46 9.61 19.88
C ASN A 226 0.39 9.90 20.94
N ALA A 227 -0.80 9.32 20.82
CA ALA A 227 -1.96 9.63 21.67
C ALA A 227 -1.66 9.53 23.18
N ARG A 228 -0.89 8.50 23.58
CA ARG A 228 -0.47 8.30 24.98
C ARG A 228 0.44 9.40 25.51
N MET A 229 1.30 9.96 24.64
CA MET A 229 2.24 11.03 25.01
C MET A 229 1.55 12.40 24.99
N LEU A 230 0.61 12.59 24.06
CA LEU A 230 -0.11 13.84 23.83
C LEU A 230 -1.43 13.94 24.60
N GLY A 231 -1.58 13.18 25.71
CA GLY A 231 -2.83 13.15 26.46
C GLY A 231 -3.27 14.53 26.97
N HIS A 232 -2.31 15.40 27.29
CA HIS A 232 -2.58 16.78 27.70
C HIS A 232 -3.15 17.62 26.54
N GLU A 233 -2.51 17.57 25.39
CA GLU A 233 -2.91 18.30 24.19
C GLU A 233 -4.23 17.77 23.61
N LEU A 234 -4.44 16.45 23.65
CA LEU A 234 -5.71 15.82 23.28
C LEU A 234 -6.85 16.23 24.21
N SER A 235 -6.60 16.39 25.51
CA SER A 235 -7.64 16.86 26.45
C SER A 235 -8.06 18.30 26.16
N GLN A 236 -7.13 19.17 25.74
CA GLN A 236 -7.43 20.55 25.35
C GLN A 236 -8.21 20.61 24.03
N LEU A 237 -7.84 19.78 23.05
CA LEU A 237 -8.53 19.71 21.76
C LEU A 237 -10.02 19.37 21.90
N ARG A 238 -10.43 18.63 22.94
CA ARG A 238 -11.85 18.32 23.23
C ARG A 238 -12.68 19.51 23.70
N THR A 239 -12.03 20.60 24.11
CA THR A 239 -12.71 21.77 24.68
C THR A 239 -13.10 22.77 23.58
N TYR A 240 -12.67 22.54 22.34
CA TYR A 240 -12.91 23.37 21.17
C TYR A 240 -13.86 22.68 20.18
#